data_AF-A0A537S5G5-F1
#
_entry.id   AF-A0A537S5G5-F1
#
_cell.length_a   1.000
_cell.length_b   1.000
_cell.length_c   1.000
_cell.angle_alpha   90.00
_cell.angle_beta   90.00
_cell.angle_gamma   90.00
#
_symmetry.space_group_name_H-M   'P 1'
#
loop_
_entity.id
_entity.type
_entity.pdbx_description
1 polymer ?
#
loop_
_entity_poly.entity_id
_entity_poly.type
_entity_poly.pdbx_seq_one_letter_code
_entity_poly.pdbx_strand_id
1 'polypeptide(L)'
;MSDARPNFFDFDMTKLFSDFRFRPFDVEALWAAQRRNLEALSQANQLAVEGVQAMTRRQIELTRETFEGLSSLLRDLAQPASPEERIAKNTDYAKQMLEKSVNHGREVASIAAKTGADAAEVLQKRATEGLEELRSFASKQAA
;
A
#
# COMPACT_ATOMS: atom_id res chain seq x y z
N MET A 1 18.62 42.00 -42.87
CA MET A 1 18.42 41.66 -41.45
C MET A 1 17.42 40.53 -41.37
N SER A 2 17.84 39.37 -40.86
CA SER A 2 17.05 38.44 -40.01
C SER A 2 17.86 37.14 -39.88
N ASP A 3 18.85 37.16 -39.01
CA ASP A 3 19.47 35.94 -38.49
C ASP A 3 18.39 35.16 -37.72
N ALA A 4 17.95 34.03 -38.28
CA ALA A 4 17.12 33.07 -37.57
C ALA A 4 18.02 32.40 -36.52
N ARG A 5 17.88 32.84 -35.27
CA ARG A 5 18.58 32.26 -34.13
C ARG A 5 18.12 30.80 -33.96
N PRO A 6 19.04 29.84 -33.74
CA PRO A 6 18.64 28.46 -33.50
C PRO A 6 17.78 28.41 -32.23
N ASN A 7 16.53 27.99 -32.39
CA ASN A 7 15.57 27.92 -31.31
C ASN A 7 15.84 26.62 -30.54
N PHE A 8 16.11 26.71 -29.24
CA PHE A 8 16.41 25.56 -28.37
C PHE A 8 15.28 24.50 -28.35
N PHE A 9 14.09 24.89 -28.80
CA PHE A 9 12.89 24.07 -28.87
C PHE A 9 12.64 23.38 -30.23
N ASP A 10 13.50 23.56 -31.24
CA ASP A 10 13.51 22.73 -32.46
C ASP A 10 14.19 21.37 -32.18
N PHE A 11 13.76 20.72 -31.10
CA PHE A 11 14.08 19.33 -30.85
C PHE A 11 13.31 18.51 -31.88
N ASP A 12 13.98 18.21 -33.00
CA ASP A 12 13.40 17.49 -34.12
C ASP A 12 13.16 16.02 -33.74
N MET A 13 12.05 15.80 -33.02
CA MET A 13 11.53 14.49 -32.62
C MET A 13 11.36 13.59 -33.84
N THR A 14 11.13 14.17 -35.03
CA THR A 14 10.98 13.46 -36.31
C THR A 14 12.32 12.91 -36.80
N LYS A 15 13.41 13.67 -36.65
CA LYS A 15 14.78 13.19 -36.89
C LYS A 15 15.23 12.14 -35.89
N LEU A 16 14.93 12.35 -34.60
CA LEU A 16 15.22 11.36 -33.56
C LEU A 16 14.48 10.03 -33.86
N PHE A 17 13.24 10.12 -34.34
CA PHE A 17 12.47 8.97 -34.80
C PHE A 17 13.02 8.36 -36.10
N SER A 18 13.48 9.17 -37.06
CA SER A 18 14.00 8.69 -38.33
C SER A 18 15.35 8.00 -38.22
N ASP A 19 16.22 8.49 -37.33
CA ASP A 19 17.53 7.87 -37.06
C ASP A 19 17.38 6.57 -36.25
N PHE A 20 16.24 6.38 -35.56
CA PHE A 20 15.85 5.13 -34.90
C PHE A 20 15.23 4.08 -35.85
N ARG A 21 14.95 4.41 -37.13
CA ARG A 21 14.15 3.56 -38.02
C ARG A 21 14.79 2.25 -38.50
N PHE A 22 15.96 1.82 -38.00
CA PHE A 22 16.62 0.62 -38.55
C PHE A 22 17.21 -0.35 -37.52
N ARG A 23 16.48 -0.67 -36.45
CA ARG A 23 16.52 -2.00 -35.82
C ARG A 23 15.10 -2.40 -35.40
N PRO A 24 14.62 -3.62 -35.69
CA PRO A 24 13.26 -4.02 -35.31
C PRO A 24 13.18 -4.08 -33.79
N PHE A 25 12.63 -3.04 -33.17
CA PHE A 25 12.18 -3.12 -31.79
C PHE A 25 11.03 -4.12 -31.74
N ASP A 26 11.09 -5.06 -30.81
CA ASP A 26 10.02 -6.01 -30.53
C ASP A 26 8.86 -5.25 -29.84
N VAL A 27 8.07 -4.53 -30.66
CA VAL A 27 6.97 -3.66 -30.21
C VAL A 27 5.93 -4.47 -29.44
N GLU A 28 5.70 -5.73 -29.81
CA GLU A 28 4.81 -6.65 -29.12
C GLU A 28 5.32 -6.96 -27.71
N ALA A 29 6.62 -7.27 -27.57
CA ALA A 29 7.22 -7.49 -26.25
C ALA A 29 7.23 -6.22 -25.38
N LEU A 30 7.42 -5.04 -25.98
CA LEU A 30 7.30 -3.76 -25.25
C LEU A 30 5.87 -3.53 -24.74
N TRP A 31 4.86 -3.78 -25.58
CA TRP A 31 3.46 -3.70 -25.17
C TRP A 31 3.13 -4.70 -24.06
N ALA A 32 3.61 -5.93 -24.16
CA ALA A 32 3.45 -6.94 -23.12
C ALA A 32 4.10 -6.50 -21.79
N ALA A 33 5.30 -5.92 -21.84
CA ALA A 33 5.98 -5.38 -20.65
C ALA A 33 5.18 -4.23 -20.00
N GLN A 34 4.60 -3.32 -20.79
CA GLN A 34 3.74 -2.25 -20.29
C GLN A 34 2.46 -2.78 -19.66
N ARG A 35 1.84 -3.79 -20.28
CA ARG A 35 0.67 -4.46 -19.69
C ARG A 35 0.99 -5.07 -18.33
N ARG A 36 2.12 -5.78 -18.20
CA ARG A 36 2.59 -6.35 -16.92
C ARG A 36 2.85 -5.27 -15.86
N ASN A 37 3.36 -4.09 -16.25
CA ASN A 37 3.53 -2.96 -15.34
C ASN A 37 2.17 -2.49 -14.78
N LEU A 38 1.17 -2.35 -15.64
CA LEU A 38 -0.18 -1.95 -15.21
C LEU A 38 -0.82 -3.00 -14.32
N GLU A 39 -0.64 -4.29 -14.62
CA GLU A 39 -1.14 -5.39 -13.79
C GLU A 39 -0.51 -5.35 -12.40
N ALA A 40 0.82 -5.17 -12.30
CA ALA A 40 1.51 -5.05 -11.01
C ALA A 40 1.05 -3.83 -10.20
N LEU A 41 0.90 -2.67 -10.85
CA LEU A 41 0.35 -1.47 -10.20
C LEU A 41 -1.08 -1.67 -9.74
N SER A 42 -1.90 -2.34 -10.54
CA SER A 42 -3.28 -2.66 -10.18
C SER A 42 -3.34 -3.60 -8.97
N GLN A 43 -2.47 -4.63 -8.94
CA GLN A 43 -2.39 -5.56 -7.83
C GLN A 43 -1.90 -4.88 -6.54
N ALA A 44 -0.88 -4.02 -6.62
CA ALA A 44 -0.41 -3.25 -5.47
C ALA A 44 -1.51 -2.33 -4.91
N ASN A 45 -2.29 -1.69 -5.79
CA ASN A 45 -3.46 -0.89 -5.38
C ASN A 45 -4.56 -1.75 -4.74
N GLN A 46 -4.80 -2.95 -5.27
CA GLN A 46 -5.77 -3.87 -4.68
C GLN A 46 -5.38 -4.26 -3.26
N LEU A 47 -4.09 -4.60 -3.03
CA LEU A 47 -3.57 -4.88 -1.69
C LEU A 47 -3.74 -3.69 -0.74
N ALA A 48 -3.52 -2.47 -1.23
CA ALA A 48 -3.76 -1.25 -0.44
C ALA A 48 -5.24 -1.13 -0.03
N VAL A 49 -6.17 -1.36 -0.96
CA VAL A 49 -7.62 -1.34 -0.67
C VAL A 49 -8.00 -2.43 0.33
N GLU A 50 -7.46 -3.65 0.17
CA GLU A 50 -7.69 -4.75 1.10
C GLU A 50 -7.17 -4.43 2.51
N GLY A 51 -6.04 -3.74 2.61
CA GLY A 51 -5.50 -3.20 3.87
C GLY A 51 -6.45 -2.22 4.55
N VAL A 52 -6.98 -1.24 3.79
CA VAL A 52 -7.98 -0.29 4.29
C VAL A 52 -9.24 -1.02 4.76
N GLN A 53 -9.73 -1.98 3.98
CA GLN A 53 -10.88 -2.79 4.38
C GLN A 53 -10.62 -3.59 5.65
N ALA A 54 -9.42 -4.15 5.82
CA ALA A 54 -9.03 -4.85 7.05
C ALA A 54 -9.05 -3.91 8.26
N MET A 55 -8.53 -2.68 8.11
CA MET A 55 -8.63 -1.66 9.15
C MET A 55 -10.09 -1.29 9.47
N THR A 56 -10.94 -1.09 8.46
CA THR A 56 -12.37 -0.77 8.67
C THR A 56 -13.12 -1.89 9.38
N ARG A 57 -12.89 -3.16 8.98
CA ARG A 57 -13.46 -4.32 9.68
C ARG A 57 -13.05 -4.31 11.15
N ARG A 58 -11.78 -4.03 11.44
CA ARG A 58 -11.30 -3.96 12.82
C ARG A 58 -11.94 -2.82 13.61
N GLN A 59 -12.14 -1.65 13.00
CA GLN A 59 -12.83 -0.53 13.64
C GLN A 59 -14.29 -0.85 14.01
N ILE A 60 -14.98 -1.64 13.18
CA ILE A 60 -16.34 -2.12 13.48
C ILE A 60 -16.33 -3.08 14.67
N GLU A 61 -15.39 -4.02 14.70
CA GLU A 61 -15.25 -4.96 15.83
C GLU A 61 -14.96 -4.24 17.14
N LEU A 62 -14.02 -3.29 17.14
CA LEU A 62 -13.72 -2.47 18.32
C LEU A 62 -14.92 -1.66 18.80
N THR A 63 -15.75 -1.18 17.88
CA THR A 63 -16.98 -0.48 18.22
C THR A 63 -17.95 -1.41 18.94
N ARG A 64 -18.12 -2.65 18.45
CA ARG A 64 -18.95 -3.67 19.13
C ARG A 64 -18.40 -4.02 20.52
N GLU A 65 -17.10 -4.27 20.63
CA GLU A 65 -16.43 -4.53 21.90
C GLU A 65 -16.61 -3.37 22.90
N THR A 66 -16.61 -2.13 22.41
CA THR A 66 -16.85 -0.92 23.23
C THR A 66 -18.29 -0.87 23.75
N PHE A 67 -19.29 -1.17 22.91
CA PHE A 67 -20.69 -1.21 23.34
C PHE A 67 -20.96 -2.30 24.38
N GLU A 68 -20.36 -3.48 24.19
CA GLU A 68 -20.42 -4.58 25.16
C GLU A 68 -19.77 -4.19 26.49
N GLY A 69 -18.59 -3.56 26.43
CA GLY A 69 -17.89 -3.04 27.61
C GLY A 69 -18.69 -1.99 28.37
N LEU A 70 -19.30 -1.02 27.67
CA LEU A 70 -20.17 0.00 28.27
C LEU A 70 -21.37 -0.63 28.97
N SER A 71 -22.01 -1.62 28.34
CA SER A 71 -23.15 -2.34 28.94
C SER A 71 -22.75 -3.08 30.20
N SER A 72 -21.54 -3.66 30.23
CA SER A 72 -20.99 -4.30 31.43
C SER A 72 -20.73 -3.28 32.53
N LEU A 73 -20.08 -2.15 32.20
CA LEU A 73 -19.79 -1.10 33.17
C LEU A 73 -21.06 -0.54 33.82
N LEU A 74 -22.12 -0.32 33.04
CA LEU A 74 -23.41 0.15 33.56
C LEU A 74 -24.04 -0.85 34.53
N ARG A 75 -23.95 -2.16 34.25
CA ARG A 75 -24.40 -3.20 35.18
C ARG A 75 -23.57 -3.22 36.46
N ASP A 76 -22.25 -3.09 36.34
CA ASP A 76 -21.33 -3.06 37.47
C ASP A 76 -21.57 -1.86 38.39
N LEU A 77 -21.86 -0.69 37.82
CA LEU A 77 -22.16 0.54 38.56
C LEU A 77 -23.51 0.49 39.28
N ALA A 78 -24.47 -0.29 38.77
CA ALA A 78 -25.77 -0.48 39.39
C ALA A 78 -25.73 -1.40 40.62
N GLN A 79 -24.63 -2.13 40.84
CA GLN A 79 -24.49 -3.01 41.99
C GLN A 79 -23.95 -2.27 43.23
N PRO A 80 -24.50 -2.53 44.44
CA PRO A 80 -23.90 -2.08 45.69
C PRO A 80 -22.49 -2.68 45.85
N ALA A 81 -21.51 -1.87 46.24
CA ALA A 81 -20.13 -2.30 46.46
C ALA A 81 -19.44 -1.45 47.53
N SER A 82 -18.59 -2.09 48.35
CA SER A 82 -17.75 -1.45 49.37
C SER A 82 -16.65 -0.55 48.75
N PRO A 83 -16.06 0.38 49.52
CA PRO A 83 -14.96 1.23 49.03
C PRO A 83 -13.76 0.44 48.51
N GLU A 84 -13.35 -0.63 49.19
CA GLU A 84 -12.24 -1.49 48.76
C GLU A 84 -12.55 -2.20 47.43
N GLU A 85 -13.75 -2.75 47.27
CA GLU A 85 -14.19 -3.40 46.02
C GLU A 85 -14.25 -2.41 44.84
N ARG A 86 -14.65 -1.16 45.10
CA ARG A 86 -14.66 -0.09 44.08
C ARG A 86 -13.24 0.23 43.60
N ILE A 87 -12.27 0.32 44.52
CA ILE A 87 -10.86 0.58 44.17
C ILE A 87 -10.28 -0.58 43.33
N ALA A 88 -10.56 -1.83 43.73
CA ALA A 88 -10.15 -3.01 42.98
C ALA A 88 -10.74 -3.02 41.56
N LYS A 89 -12.07 -2.84 41.43
CA LYS A 89 -12.75 -2.78 40.12
C LYS A 89 -12.19 -1.67 39.21
N ASN A 90 -11.92 -0.49 39.77
CA ASN A 90 -11.35 0.61 39.00
C ASN A 90 -9.93 0.28 38.48
N THR A 91 -9.13 -0.41 39.29
CA THR A 91 -7.79 -0.84 38.91
C THR A 91 -7.83 -1.88 37.80
N ASP A 92 -8.73 -2.87 37.91
CA ASP A 92 -8.94 -3.89 36.88
C ASP A 92 -9.44 -3.27 35.57
N TYR A 93 -10.36 -2.30 35.66
CA TYR A 93 -10.85 -1.58 34.48
C TYR A 93 -9.73 -0.79 33.79
N ALA A 94 -8.90 -0.07 34.56
CA ALA A 94 -7.74 0.64 34.03
C ALA A 94 -6.75 -0.30 33.32
N LYS A 95 -6.48 -1.46 33.93
CA LYS A 95 -5.62 -2.49 33.34
C LYS A 95 -6.19 -3.02 32.02
N GLN A 96 -7.47 -3.40 32.01
CA GLN A 96 -8.14 -3.89 30.80
C GLN A 96 -8.15 -2.84 29.68
N MET A 97 -8.39 -1.57 30.01
CA MET A 97 -8.36 -0.49 29.02
C MET A 97 -6.97 -0.31 28.42
N LEU A 98 -5.92 -0.34 29.24
CA LEU A 98 -4.54 -0.27 28.76
C LEU A 98 -4.21 -1.42 27.82
N GLU A 99 -4.53 -2.66 28.21
CA GLU A 99 -4.30 -3.87 27.40
C GLU A 99 -5.04 -3.78 26.05
N LYS A 100 -6.31 -3.36 26.06
CA LYS A 100 -7.11 -3.16 24.83
C LYS A 100 -6.51 -2.10 23.92
N SER A 101 -6.13 -0.94 24.46
CA SER A 101 -5.54 0.15 23.66
C SER A 101 -4.22 -0.26 23.02
N VAL A 102 -3.35 -0.96 23.76
CA VAL A 102 -2.07 -1.44 23.23
C VAL A 102 -2.29 -2.49 22.13
N ASN A 103 -3.22 -3.43 22.34
CA ASN A 103 -3.52 -4.46 21.36
C ASN A 103 -4.10 -3.88 20.07
N HIS A 104 -5.03 -2.92 20.18
CA HIS A 104 -5.55 -2.19 19.02
C HIS A 104 -4.42 -1.49 18.25
N GLY A 105 -3.54 -0.75 18.94
CA GLY A 105 -2.39 -0.11 18.30
C GLY A 105 -1.49 -1.09 17.54
N ARG A 106 -1.23 -2.27 18.13
CA ARG A 106 -0.45 -3.34 17.49
C ARG A 106 -1.13 -3.90 16.24
N GLU A 107 -2.44 -4.12 16.28
CA GLU A 107 -3.17 -4.66 15.13
C GLU A 107 -3.19 -3.69 13.97
N VAL A 108 -3.44 -2.39 14.22
CA VAL A 108 -3.39 -1.36 13.17
C VAL A 108 -1.99 -1.26 12.56
N ALA A 109 -0.95 -1.26 13.40
CA ALA A 109 0.43 -1.26 12.93
C ALA A 109 0.74 -2.52 12.10
N SER A 110 0.25 -3.70 12.53
CA SER A 110 0.43 -4.95 11.81
C SER A 110 -0.26 -4.94 10.45
N ILE A 111 -1.49 -4.42 10.35
CA ILE A 111 -2.20 -4.33 9.06
C ILE A 111 -1.44 -3.39 8.13
N ALA A 112 -1.06 -2.20 8.60
CA ALA A 112 -0.33 -1.22 7.79
C ALA A 112 1.02 -1.77 7.31
N ALA A 113 1.80 -2.40 8.22
CA ALA A 113 3.09 -2.99 7.89
C ALA A 113 2.97 -4.11 6.87
N LYS A 114 1.99 -5.02 7.05
CA LYS A 114 1.76 -6.13 6.13
C LYS A 114 1.33 -5.63 4.75
N THR A 115 0.33 -4.74 4.69
CA THR A 115 -0.14 -4.17 3.43
C THR A 115 0.98 -3.47 2.66
N GLY A 116 1.82 -2.70 3.37
CA GLY A 116 2.98 -2.04 2.75
C GLY A 116 4.02 -3.03 2.24
N ALA A 117 4.33 -4.07 3.01
CA ALA A 117 5.28 -5.11 2.61
C ALA A 117 4.78 -5.89 1.38
N ASP A 118 3.54 -6.37 1.40
CA ASP A 118 2.95 -7.15 0.31
C ASP A 118 2.90 -6.32 -1.00
N ALA A 119 2.53 -5.03 -0.92
CA ALA A 119 2.54 -4.15 -2.08
C ALA A 119 3.96 -3.88 -2.61
N ALA A 120 4.93 -3.67 -1.70
CA ALA A 120 6.33 -3.47 -2.08
C ALA A 120 6.93 -4.72 -2.75
N GLU A 121 6.59 -5.92 -2.29
CA GLU A 121 7.04 -7.17 -2.88
C GLU A 121 6.56 -7.33 -4.33
N VAL A 122 5.28 -7.02 -4.60
CA VAL A 122 4.72 -7.03 -5.97
C VAL A 122 5.50 -6.08 -6.89
N LEU A 123 5.74 -4.86 -6.43
CA LEU A 123 6.45 -3.85 -7.21
C LEU A 123 7.93 -4.20 -7.40
N GLN A 124 8.60 -4.72 -6.37
CA GLN A 124 9.99 -5.18 -6.43
C GLN A 124 10.15 -6.32 -7.43
N LYS A 125 9.26 -7.31 -7.38
CA LYS A 125 9.25 -8.42 -8.32
C LYS A 125 9.13 -7.91 -9.75
N ARG A 126 8.15 -7.03 -10.00
CA ARG A 126 7.95 -6.47 -11.34
C ARG A 126 9.13 -5.64 -11.81
N ALA A 127 9.74 -4.84 -10.93
CA ALA A 127 10.94 -4.07 -11.25
C ALA A 127 12.11 -4.99 -11.65
N THR A 128 12.30 -6.09 -10.94
CA THR A 128 13.34 -7.10 -11.24
C THR A 128 13.10 -7.75 -12.59
N GLU A 129 11.88 -8.22 -12.84
CA GLU A 129 11.48 -8.77 -14.15
C GLU A 129 11.65 -7.73 -15.28
N GLY A 130 11.35 -6.46 -15.02
CA GLY A 130 11.53 -5.38 -15.98
C GLY A 130 13.00 -5.15 -16.35
N LEU A 131 13.92 -5.26 -15.39
CA LEU A 131 15.36 -5.18 -15.65
C LEU A 131 15.84 -6.36 -16.51
N GLU A 132 15.31 -7.57 -16.29
CA GLU A 132 15.60 -8.74 -17.10
C GLU A 132 15.06 -8.60 -18.53
N GLU A 133 13.85 -8.07 -18.69
CA GLU A 133 13.26 -7.75 -19.99
C GLU A 133 14.12 -6.73 -20.76
N LEU A 134 14.57 -5.65 -20.09
CA LEU A 134 15.48 -4.67 -20.69
C LEU A 134 16.81 -5.29 -21.14
N ARG A 135 17.40 -6.17 -20.33
CA ARG A 135 18.61 -6.92 -20.70
C ARG A 135 18.37 -7.81 -21.92
N SER A 136 17.22 -8.50 -21.96
CA SER A 136 16.82 -9.33 -23.09
C SER A 136 16.66 -8.50 -24.37
N PHE A 137 16.00 -7.35 -24.29
CA PHE A 137 15.86 -6.43 -25.41
C PHE A 137 17.22 -5.92 -25.91
N ALA A 138 18.11 -5.50 -25.01
CA ALA A 138 19.46 -5.05 -25.38
C ALA A 138 20.30 -6.16 -26.04
N SER A 139 20.20 -7.39 -25.55
CA SER A 139 20.92 -8.55 -26.10
C SER A 139 20.39 -8.95 -27.48
N LYS A 140 19.06 -8.97 -27.65
CA LYS A 140 18.42 -9.17 -28.97
C LYS A 140 18.78 -8.07 -29.97
N GLN A 141 19.10 -6.87 -29.50
CA GLN A 141 19.48 -5.74 -30.35
C GLN A 141 20.96 -5.77 -30.78
N ALA A 142 21.80 -6.52 -30.06
CA ALA A 142 23.23 -6.67 -30.31
C ALA A 142 23.59 -7.91 -31.16
N ALA A 143 22.65 -8.86 -31.28
CA ALA A 143 22.72 -10.02 -32.18
C ALA A 143 22.14 -9.68 -33.57
#